data_AF-A0A5E6NTM3-F1
#
_entry.id   AF-A0A5E6NTM3-F1
#
_cell.length_a   1.000
_cell.length_b   1.000
_cell.length_c   1.000
_cell.angle_alpha   90.00
_cell.angle_beta   90.00
_cell.angle_gamma   90.00
#
_symmetry.space_group_name_H-M   'P 1'
#
loop_
_entity.id
_entity.type
_entity.pdbx_description
1 polymer ?
#
loop_
_entity_poly.entity_id
_entity_poly.type
_entity_poly.pdbx_seq_one_letter_code
_entity_poly.pdbx_strand_id
1 'polypeptide(L)' 'MNSLEKLLSVLQTGENEIKIDKNINQQAQQSIQKLLDFTETEYGRTQ' A
#
# COMPACT_ATOMS: atom_id res chain seq x y z
N MET A 1 0.37 13.57 -9.91
CA MET A 1 -0.69 13.28 -10.90
C MET A 1 -0.23 12.14 -11.80
N ASN A 2 -1.14 11.25 -12.17
CA ASN A 2 -0.86 10.08 -12.98
C ASN A 2 -1.23 10.38 -14.44
N SER A 3 -0.37 10.02 -15.39
CA SER A 3 -0.63 10.04 -16.83
C SER A 3 0.03 8.82 -17.48
N LEU A 4 -0.37 8.48 -18.71
CA LEU A 4 0.19 7.33 -19.43
C LEU A 4 1.67 7.54 -19.76
N GLU A 5 2.05 8.76 -20.14
CA GLU A 5 3.43 9.15 -20.42
C GLU A 5 4.30 9.01 -19.16
N LYS A 6 3.76 9.44 -18.01
CA LYS A 6 4.46 9.30 -16.73
C LYS A 6 4.61 7.84 -16.32
N LEU A 7 3.58 7.01 -16.50
CA LEU A 7 3.65 5.58 -16.22
C LEU A 7 4.70 4.88 -17.08
N LEU A 8 4.73 5.17 -18.38
CA LEU A 8 5.73 4.62 -19.30
C LEU A 8 7.15 5.01 -18.86
N SER A 9 7.36 6.28 -18.52
CA SER A 9 8.65 6.78 -18.03
C SER A 9 9.09 6.04 -16.76
N VAL A 10 8.22 5.97 -15.74
CA VAL A 10 8.48 5.26 -14.47
C VAL A 10 8.81 3.78 -14.70
N LEU A 11 8.12 3.11 -15.63
CA LEU A 11 8.37 1.70 -15.96
C LEU A 11 9.73 1.49 -16.64
N GLN A 12 10.20 2.45 -17.43
CA GLN A 12 11.48 2.37 -18.14
C GLN A 12 12.67 2.75 -17.25
N THR A 13 12.50 3.73 -16.37
CA THR A 13 13.61 4.31 -15.60
C THR A 13 13.66 3.83 -14.16
N GLY A 14 12.54 3.31 -13.63
CA GLY A 14 12.40 3.06 -12.19
C GLY A 14 12.38 4.34 -11.35
N GLU A 15 12.39 5.53 -11.97
CA GLU A 15 12.18 6.78 -11.26
C GLU A 15 10.82 6.71 -10.57
N ASN A 16 10.74 7.17 -9.31
CA ASN A 16 9.58 7.08 -8.42
C ASN A 16 9.51 5.83 -7.51
N GLU A 17 10.61 5.09 -7.31
CA GLU A 17 10.72 4.13 -6.22
C GLU A 17 10.57 4.83 -4.85
N ILE A 18 9.58 4.42 -4.07
CA ILE A 18 9.34 4.96 -2.73
C ILE A 18 10.17 4.18 -1.73
N LYS A 19 11.16 4.85 -1.12
CA LYS A 19 11.96 4.29 -0.03
C LYS A 19 11.33 4.67 1.30
N ILE A 20 10.95 3.66 2.07
CA ILE A 20 10.36 3.83 3.40
C ILE A 20 11.36 3.30 4.42
N ASP A 21 11.55 4.05 5.51
CA ASP A 21 12.33 3.57 6.65
C ASP A 21 11.72 2.27 7.21
N LYS A 22 12.59 1.33 7.60
CA LYS A 22 12.14 -0.01 8.04
C LYS A 22 11.23 0.06 9.27
N ASN A 23 11.51 0.97 10.21
CA ASN A 23 10.71 1.08 11.43
C ASN A 23 9.33 1.66 11.12
N ILE A 24 9.27 2.67 10.25
CA ILE A 24 8.00 3.25 9.78
C ILE A 24 7.18 2.19 9.03
N ASN A 25 7.81 1.41 8.14
CA ASN A 25 7.16 0.34 7.40
C ASN A 25 6.54 -0.71 8.35
N GLN A 26 7.29 -1.17 9.36
CA GLN A 26 6.81 -2.16 10.32
C GLN A 26 5.62 -1.66 11.14
N GLN A 27 5.66 -0.41 11.62
CA GLN A 27 4.56 0.20 12.38
C GLN A 27 3.29 0.36 11.52
N ALA A 28 3.46 0.81 10.28
CA ALA A 28 2.36 0.97 9.33
C ALA A 28 1.73 -0.39 8.99
N GLN A 29 2.54 -1.42 8.72
CA GLN A 29 2.07 -2.78 8.43
C GLN A 29 1.18 -3.34 9.54
N GLN A 30 1.58 -3.19 10.80
CA GLN A 30 0.77 -3.66 11.94
C GLN A 30 -0.58 -2.95 12.02
N SER A 31 -0.63 -1.65 11.74
CA SER A 31 -1.86 -0.87 11.79
C SER A 31 -2.80 -1.21 10.63
N ILE A 32 -2.23 -1.40 9.43
CA ILE A 32 -2.96 -1.84 8.23
C ILE A 32 -3.53 -3.24 8.45
N GLN A 33 -2.75 -4.17 9.01
CA GLN A 33 -3.21 -5.53 9.26
C GLN A 33 -4.41 -5.55 10.22
N LYS A 34 -4.35 -4.79 11.33
CA LYS A 34 -5.48 -4.68 12.26
C LYS A 34 -6.76 -4.18 11.58
N LEU A 35 -6.64 -3.25 10.63
CA LEU A 35 -7.78 -2.77 9.86
C LEU A 35 -8.34 -3.87 8.96
N LEU A 36 -7.47 -4.60 8.25
CA LEU A 36 -7.87 -5.71 7.39
C LEU A 36 -8.59 -6.80 8.20
N ASP A 37 -8.00 -7.22 9.32
CA ASP A 37 -8.56 -8.22 10.22
C ASP A 37 -9.95 -7.79 10.73
N PHE A 38 -10.10 -6.51 11.09
CA PHE A 38 -11.39 -5.94 11.50
C PHE A 38 -12.41 -6.01 10.36
N THR A 39 -12.04 -5.58 9.16
CA THR A 39 -12.97 -5.59 8.02
C THR A 39 -13.36 -7.01 7.61
N GLU A 40 -12.45 -7.97 7.65
CA GLU A 40 -12.73 -9.37 7.34
C GLU A 40 -13.66 -10.00 8.39
N THR A 41 -13.41 -9.73 9.67
CA THR A 41 -14.23 -10.24 10.77
C THR A 41 -15.65 -9.67 10.75
N GLU A 42 -15.82 -8.38 10.41
CA GLU A 42 -17.14 -7.73 10.38
C GLU A 42 -17.93 -8.05 9.10
N TYR A 43 -17.27 -8.21 7.93
CA TYR A 43 -17.94 -8.73 6.73
C TYR A 43 -18.35 -10.21 6.87
N GLY A 44 -17.56 -11.01 7.59
CA GLY A 44 -17.90 -12.41 7.87
C GLY A 44 -19.03 -12.62 8.87
N ARG A 45 -19.40 -11.60 9.67
CA ARG A 45 -20.51 -11.64 10.64
C ARG A 45 -21.87 -11.20 10.08
N THR A 46 -21.88 -10.61 8.89
CA THR A 46 -23.10 -10.09 8.25
C THR A 46 -23.67 -11.01 7.16
N GLN A 47 -23.10 -12.21 7.02
CA GLN A 47 -23.68 -13.34 6.26
C GLN A 47 -24.10 -14.46 7.21
#